data_AF-A0A0V8HMP9-F1
#
_entry.id   AF-A0A0V8HMP9-F1
#
_cell.length_a   1.000
_cell.length_b   1.000
_cell.length_c   1.000
_cell.angle_alpha   90.00
_cell.angle_beta   90.00
_cell.angle_gamma   90.00
#
_symmetry.space_group_name_H-M   'P 1'
#
loop_
_entity.id
_entity.type
_entity.pdbx_description
1 polymer ?
#
loop_
_entity_poly.entity_id
_entity_poly.type
_entity_poly.pdbx_seq_one_letter_code
_entity_poly.pdbx_strand_id
1 'polypeptide(L)'
;MENLLSSYKDNLSKAKRMIKEASNRDKSLLNGMIRDMQYAIEWMETGRQPGNKRGVERLAAYQRERPFDPLLMQRFFRSQDETYVWDESENESVISSAEQEMIDDALSVLTAKEKEVYLMSRGHCLSYNKIANYLCISSSSVQTMIERAEKKIAKRRYDSLFCLSS
;
A
#
# COMPACT_ATOMS: atom_id res chain seq x y z
N MET A 1 -27.44 -7.41 -2.65
CA MET A 1 -27.77 -6.73 -1.37
C MET A 1 -29.27 -6.48 -1.22
N GLU A 2 -30.02 -6.25 -2.29
CA GLU A 2 -31.48 -6.07 -2.24
C GLU A 2 -32.23 -7.22 -1.56
N ASN A 3 -31.85 -8.47 -1.86
CA ASN A 3 -32.41 -9.67 -1.21
C ASN A 3 -32.20 -9.69 0.31
N LEU A 4 -31.08 -9.15 0.80
CA LEU A 4 -30.77 -9.09 2.22
C LEU A 4 -31.64 -8.05 2.93
N LEU A 5 -31.76 -6.86 2.33
CA LEU A 5 -32.59 -5.79 2.88
C LEU A 5 -34.07 -6.20 2.94
N SER A 6 -34.58 -6.86 1.90
CA SER A 6 -35.95 -7.39 1.89
C SER A 6 -36.17 -8.39 3.03
N SER A 7 -35.27 -9.34 3.20
CA SER A 7 -35.32 -10.33 4.29
C SER A 7 -35.35 -9.67 5.68
N TYR A 8 -34.53 -8.65 5.91
CA TYR A 8 -34.51 -7.91 7.18
C TYR A 8 -35.82 -7.16 7.44
N LYS A 9 -36.41 -6.53 6.42
CA LYS A 9 -37.71 -5.84 6.54
C LYS A 9 -38.85 -6.81 6.86
N ASP A 10 -38.84 -7.98 6.24
CA ASP A 10 -39.82 -9.05 6.50
C ASP A 10 -39.70 -9.58 7.93
N ASN A 11 -38.47 -9.84 8.39
CA ASN A 11 -38.20 -10.33 9.73
C ASN A 11 -38.54 -9.30 10.81
N LEU A 12 -38.28 -8.02 10.56
CA LEU A 12 -38.69 -6.92 11.44
C LEU A 12 -40.22 -6.85 11.56
N SER A 13 -40.95 -7.04 10.46
CA SER A 13 -42.41 -7.07 10.46
C SER A 13 -42.96 -8.25 11.26
N LYS A 14 -42.35 -9.44 11.13
CA LYS A 14 -42.67 -10.62 11.94
C LYS A 14 -42.41 -10.40 13.42
N ALA A 15 -41.25 -9.85 13.79
CA ALA A 15 -40.91 -9.57 15.19
C ALA A 15 -41.88 -8.55 15.84
N LYS A 16 -42.27 -7.51 15.09
CA LYS A 16 -43.31 -6.55 15.52
C LYS A 16 -44.70 -7.16 15.69
N ARG A 17 -45.00 -8.28 15.02
CA ARG A 17 -46.25 -9.03 15.25
C ARG A 17 -46.13 -9.87 16.51
N MET A 18 -45.03 -10.62 16.65
CA MET A 18 -44.77 -11.48 17.81
C MET A 18 -44.81 -10.71 19.13
N ILE A 19 -44.31 -9.47 19.17
CA ILE A 19 -44.30 -8.67 20.41
C ILE A 19 -45.69 -8.33 20.94
N LYS A 20 -46.72 -8.29 20.08
CA LYS A 20 -48.10 -8.02 20.48
C LYS A 20 -48.71 -9.18 21.26
N GLU A 21 -48.29 -10.40 20.95
CA GLU A 21 -48.81 -11.65 21.51
C GLU A 21 -47.91 -12.21 22.64
N ALA A 22 -46.70 -11.66 22.81
CA ALA A 22 -45.68 -12.17 23.72
C ALA A 22 -45.92 -11.81 25.20
N SER A 23 -45.39 -12.65 26.10
CA SER A 23 -45.36 -12.41 27.56
C SER A 23 -44.34 -11.32 27.92
N ASN A 24 -44.46 -10.72 29.11
CA ASN A 24 -43.65 -9.55 29.51
C ASN A 24 -42.13 -9.80 29.50
N ARG A 25 -41.66 -11.03 29.78
CA ARG A 25 -40.22 -11.36 29.68
C ARG A 25 -39.74 -11.40 28.23
N ASP A 26 -40.54 -11.97 27.33
CA ASP A 26 -40.20 -12.13 25.91
C ASP A 26 -40.25 -10.80 25.17
N LYS A 27 -41.08 -9.86 25.61
CA LYS A 27 -41.12 -8.49 25.06
C LYS A 27 -39.77 -7.78 25.15
N SER A 28 -38.99 -8.01 26.21
CA SER A 28 -37.67 -7.38 26.35
C SER A 28 -36.69 -7.86 25.28
N LEU A 29 -36.63 -9.19 25.09
CA LEU A 29 -35.81 -9.82 24.05
C LEU A 29 -36.24 -9.39 22.64
N LEU A 30 -37.55 -9.42 22.37
CA LEU A 30 -38.10 -9.01 21.07
C LEU A 30 -37.83 -7.53 20.77
N ASN A 31 -37.90 -6.65 21.78
CA ASN A 31 -37.54 -5.24 21.62
C ASN A 31 -36.06 -5.06 21.28
N GLY A 32 -35.16 -5.85 21.88
CA GLY A 32 -33.74 -5.86 21.52
C GLY A 32 -33.54 -6.25 20.06
N MET A 33 -34.12 -7.37 19.65
CA MET A 33 -34.05 -7.85 18.26
C MET A 33 -34.59 -6.84 17.25
N ILE A 34 -35.69 -6.15 17.58
CA ILE A 34 -36.26 -5.09 16.73
C ILE A 34 -35.27 -3.94 16.56
N ARG A 35 -34.63 -3.48 17.64
CA ARG A 35 -33.64 -2.39 17.58
C ARG A 35 -32.44 -2.76 16.73
N ASP A 36 -31.93 -3.98 16.89
CA ASP A 36 -30.78 -4.47 16.12
C ASP A 36 -31.12 -4.57 14.62
N MET A 37 -32.31 -5.07 14.28
CA MET A 37 -32.77 -5.11 12.90
C MET A 37 -32.98 -3.72 12.31
N GLN A 38 -33.53 -2.77 13.07
CA GLN A 38 -33.67 -1.37 12.65
C GLN A 38 -32.31 -0.73 12.39
N TYR A 39 -31.34 -0.95 13.29
CA TYR A 39 -29.98 -0.45 13.16
C TYR A 39 -29.29 -1.00 11.90
N ALA A 40 -29.42 -2.30 11.63
CA ALA A 40 -28.86 -2.92 10.43
C ALA A 40 -29.51 -2.40 9.14
N ILE A 41 -30.84 -2.22 9.13
CA ILE A 41 -31.57 -1.66 7.97
C ILE A 41 -31.09 -0.23 7.69
N GLU A 42 -30.98 0.63 8.70
CA GLU A 42 -30.55 2.02 8.52
C GLU A 42 -29.12 2.10 7.95
N TRP A 43 -28.22 1.23 8.39
CA TRP A 43 -26.88 1.08 7.79
C TRP A 43 -26.94 0.69 6.30
N MET A 44 -27.74 -0.32 5.96
CA MET A 44 -27.84 -0.83 4.59
C MET A 44 -28.52 0.17 3.64
N GLU A 45 -29.46 0.98 4.13
CA GLU A 45 -30.14 1.99 3.32
C GLU A 45 -29.35 3.28 3.15
N THR A 46 -28.67 3.75 4.21
CA THR A 46 -27.99 5.05 4.19
C THR A 46 -26.50 4.95 3.89
N GLY A 47 -25.89 3.79 4.12
CA GLY A 47 -24.44 3.60 4.08
C GLY A 47 -23.68 4.41 5.15
N ARG A 48 -24.40 4.97 6.13
CA ARG A 48 -23.87 5.82 7.20
C ARG A 48 -24.21 5.24 8.56
N GLN A 49 -23.45 5.60 9.58
CA GLN A 49 -23.70 5.16 10.95
C GLN A 49 -25.04 5.71 11.47
N PRO A 50 -25.99 4.83 11.83
CA PRO A 50 -27.26 5.20 12.45
C PRO A 50 -27.06 6.04 13.70
N GLY A 51 -27.84 7.10 13.83
CA GLY A 51 -27.79 8.01 14.98
C GLY A 51 -26.67 9.06 14.96
N ASN A 52 -25.72 9.01 14.03
CA ASN A 52 -24.70 10.06 13.91
C ASN A 52 -25.18 11.20 12.98
N LYS A 53 -25.42 12.39 13.55
CA LYS A 53 -25.89 13.57 12.80
C LYS A 53 -24.80 14.27 11.99
N ARG A 54 -23.52 14.00 12.24
CA ARG A 54 -22.38 14.70 11.62
C ARG A 54 -21.39 13.67 11.06
N GLY A 55 -21.22 13.64 9.75
CA GLY A 55 -20.31 12.70 9.11
C GLY A 55 -18.82 13.09 9.19
N VAL A 56 -17.97 12.15 8.81
CA VAL A 56 -16.50 12.26 8.83
C VAL A 56 -16.00 13.38 7.89
N GLU A 57 -16.73 13.67 6.82
CA GLU A 57 -16.48 14.78 5.89
C GLU A 57 -16.29 16.12 6.59
N ARG A 58 -17.00 16.33 7.72
CA ARG A 58 -16.93 17.56 8.49
C ARG A 58 -15.65 17.68 9.31
N LEU A 59 -14.99 16.57 9.61
CA LEU A 59 -13.70 16.57 10.32
C LEU A 59 -12.55 16.98 9.38
N ALA A 60 -12.58 16.57 8.10
CA ALA A 60 -11.52 16.90 7.16
C ALA A 60 -11.39 18.42 6.93
N ALA A 61 -12.50 19.11 6.66
CA ALA A 61 -12.51 20.54 6.36
C ALA A 61 -12.02 21.43 7.52
N TYR A 62 -12.23 21.02 8.78
CA TYR A 62 -11.87 21.84 9.95
C TYR A 62 -10.62 21.35 10.69
N GLN A 63 -10.27 20.06 10.61
CA GLN A 63 -9.11 19.50 11.32
C GLN A 63 -7.89 19.30 10.44
N ARG A 64 -8.06 19.05 9.13
CA ARG A 64 -6.92 18.76 8.23
C ARG A 64 -6.51 19.96 7.39
N GLU A 65 -7.42 20.88 7.12
CA GLU A 65 -7.16 22.02 6.26
C GLU A 65 -6.93 23.28 7.11
N ARG A 66 -5.70 23.83 7.02
CA ARG A 66 -5.36 25.15 7.57
C ARG A 66 -5.48 26.17 6.42
N PRO A 67 -6.25 27.25 6.56
CA PRO A 67 -6.28 28.29 5.54
C PRO A 67 -4.89 28.92 5.41
N PHE A 68 -4.38 29.01 4.19
CA PHE A 68 -3.06 29.57 3.90
C PHE A 68 -3.14 30.49 2.67
N ASP A 69 -2.36 31.58 2.68
CA ASP A 69 -2.32 32.54 1.57
C ASP A 69 -1.53 31.99 0.37
N PRO A 70 -2.16 31.79 -0.80
CA PRO A 70 -1.51 31.20 -1.97
C PRO A 70 -0.25 31.95 -2.42
N LEU A 71 -0.22 33.28 -2.27
CA LEU A 71 0.91 34.11 -2.69
C LEU A 71 2.13 33.93 -1.79
N LEU A 72 1.90 33.77 -0.48
CA LEU A 72 2.94 33.43 0.49
C LEU A 72 3.56 32.07 0.19
N MET A 73 2.75 31.12 -0.30
CA MET A 73 3.17 29.74 -0.56
C MET A 73 4.08 29.72 -1.77
N GLN A 74 3.62 30.38 -2.83
CA GLN A 74 4.35 30.52 -4.08
C GLN A 74 5.66 31.30 -3.90
N ARG A 75 5.68 32.31 -3.01
CA ARG A 75 6.91 33.04 -2.68
C ARG A 75 7.91 32.16 -1.95
N PHE A 76 7.48 31.36 -0.98
CA PHE A 76 8.32 30.39 -0.28
C PHE A 76 8.95 29.40 -1.27
N PHE A 77 8.13 28.70 -2.05
CA PHE A 77 8.59 27.67 -3.01
C PHE A 77 9.45 28.21 -4.16
N ARG A 78 9.36 29.50 -4.51
CA ARG A 78 10.21 30.11 -5.56
C ARG A 78 11.51 30.72 -5.03
N SER A 79 11.61 30.94 -3.73
CA SER A 79 12.75 31.64 -3.12
C SER A 79 13.81 30.70 -2.54
N GLN A 80 13.51 29.40 -2.43
CA GLN A 80 14.43 28.39 -1.94
C GLN A 80 14.43 27.23 -2.94
N ASP A 81 15.61 26.90 -3.50
CA ASP A 81 15.87 25.49 -3.80
C ASP A 81 15.76 24.78 -2.44
N GLU A 82 14.84 23.82 -2.30
CA GLU A 82 14.55 23.21 -1.01
C GLU A 82 15.74 22.40 -0.52
N THR A 83 16.69 23.04 0.17
CA THR A 83 17.65 22.37 1.03
C THR A 83 16.92 22.06 2.33
N TYR A 84 16.43 20.84 2.45
CA TYR A 84 15.83 20.37 3.69
C TYR A 84 16.92 20.19 4.77
N VAL A 85 16.53 20.20 6.05
CA VAL A 85 17.48 20.00 7.18
C VAL A 85 18.19 18.62 7.11
N TRP A 86 17.61 17.66 6.38
CA TRP A 86 18.22 16.36 6.06
C TRP A 86 19.03 16.33 4.75
N ASP A 87 19.10 17.44 4.02
CA ASP A 87 19.99 17.60 2.85
C ASP A 87 21.36 18.16 3.25
N GLU A 88 21.52 18.70 4.46
CA GLU A 88 22.80 19.18 5.00
C GLU A 88 23.68 18.07 5.60
N SER A 89 23.14 16.86 5.82
CA SER A 89 24.02 15.72 6.09
C SER A 89 24.79 15.40 4.82
N GLU A 90 26.12 15.32 4.89
CA GLU A 90 26.91 14.62 3.87
C GLU A 90 26.18 13.31 3.61
N ASN A 91 25.65 13.14 2.39
CA ASN A 91 24.96 11.91 2.02
C ASN A 91 25.94 10.76 2.28
N GLU A 92 25.82 10.06 3.41
CA GLU A 92 26.68 8.93 3.78
C GLU A 92 26.58 7.79 2.75
N SER A 93 25.64 7.89 1.81
CA SER A 93 25.33 6.94 0.75
C SER A 93 25.65 7.44 -0.67
N VAL A 94 26.48 8.47 -0.85
CA VAL A 94 27.01 8.76 -2.20
C VAL A 94 28.04 7.69 -2.53
N ILE A 95 27.62 6.70 -3.32
CA ILE A 95 28.53 5.75 -3.98
C ILE A 95 29.60 6.59 -4.68
N SER A 96 30.86 6.43 -4.26
CA SER A 96 31.98 7.16 -4.84
C SER A 96 32.12 6.83 -6.33
N SER A 97 32.72 7.73 -7.12
CA SER A 97 32.97 7.45 -8.55
C SER A 97 33.73 6.15 -8.76
N ALA A 98 34.70 5.83 -7.89
CA ALA A 98 35.42 4.56 -7.93
C ALA A 98 34.51 3.35 -7.62
N GLU A 99 33.58 3.48 -6.67
CA GLU A 99 32.65 2.40 -6.34
C GLU A 99 31.61 2.19 -7.45
N GLN A 100 31.20 3.25 -8.13
CA GLN A 100 30.35 3.15 -9.33
C GLN A 100 31.08 2.37 -10.43
N GLU A 101 32.34 2.68 -10.69
CA GLU A 101 33.17 1.94 -11.66
C GLU A 101 33.33 0.46 -11.26
N MET A 102 33.47 0.15 -9.96
CA MET A 102 33.51 -1.22 -9.47
C MET A 102 32.19 -1.97 -9.72
N ILE A 103 31.05 -1.32 -9.47
CA ILE A 103 29.73 -1.89 -9.73
C ILE A 103 29.52 -2.13 -11.22
N ASP A 104 29.92 -1.17 -12.05
CA ASP A 104 29.81 -1.28 -13.51
C ASP A 104 30.71 -2.39 -14.06
N ASP A 105 31.95 -2.53 -13.57
CA ASP A 105 32.83 -3.65 -13.93
C ASP A 105 32.21 -5.00 -13.55
N ALA A 106 31.65 -5.11 -12.34
CA ALA A 106 30.98 -6.33 -11.89
C ALA A 106 29.77 -6.71 -12.77
N LEU A 107 28.99 -5.71 -13.20
CA LEU A 107 27.81 -5.92 -14.05
C LEU A 107 28.12 -6.11 -15.53
N SER A 108 29.31 -5.74 -15.99
CA SER A 108 29.73 -5.82 -17.41
C SER A 108 29.76 -7.26 -17.95
N VAL A 109 29.95 -8.26 -17.09
CA VAL A 109 30.06 -9.69 -17.45
C VAL A 109 28.68 -10.32 -17.73
N LEU A 110 27.60 -9.66 -17.30
CA LEU A 110 26.24 -10.16 -17.48
C LEU A 110 25.75 -9.90 -18.91
N THR A 111 24.97 -10.83 -19.45
CA THR A 111 24.23 -10.55 -20.69
C THR A 111 23.12 -9.52 -20.44
N ALA A 112 22.66 -8.81 -21.47
CA ALA A 112 21.64 -7.77 -21.32
C ALA A 112 20.39 -8.26 -20.57
N LYS A 113 19.90 -9.46 -20.87
CA LYS A 113 18.75 -10.07 -20.18
C LYS A 113 19.05 -10.48 -18.74
N GLU A 114 20.24 -11.02 -18.46
CA GLU A 114 20.63 -11.34 -17.08
C GLU A 114 20.80 -10.08 -16.25
N LYS A 115 21.39 -9.01 -16.80
CA LYS A 115 21.55 -7.71 -16.15
C LYS A 115 20.18 -7.09 -15.83
N GLU A 116 19.24 -7.12 -16.78
CA GLU A 116 17.88 -6.63 -16.60
C GLU A 116 17.17 -7.36 -15.46
N VAL A 117 17.16 -8.70 -15.48
CA VAL A 117 16.54 -9.52 -14.42
C VAL A 117 17.23 -9.30 -13.06
N TYR A 118 18.55 -9.19 -13.04
CA TYR A 118 19.32 -8.96 -11.82
C TYR A 118 19.00 -7.58 -11.21
N LEU A 119 18.91 -6.53 -12.03
CA LEU A 119 18.55 -5.18 -11.58
C LEU A 119 17.10 -5.12 -11.06
N MET A 120 16.15 -5.77 -11.76
CA MET A 120 14.78 -5.88 -11.28
C MET A 120 14.68 -6.57 -9.92
N SER A 121 15.50 -7.60 -9.67
CA SER A 121 15.45 -8.33 -8.39
C SER A 121 16.26 -7.67 -7.27
N ARG A 122 17.52 -7.29 -7.51
CA ARG A 122 18.45 -6.79 -6.48
C ARG A 122 18.50 -5.27 -6.39
N GLY A 123 18.31 -4.57 -7.50
CA GLY A 123 18.23 -3.10 -7.51
C GLY A 123 16.85 -2.61 -7.08
N HIS A 124 15.79 -3.19 -7.65
CA HIS A 124 14.40 -2.77 -7.38
C HIS A 124 13.64 -3.66 -6.40
N CYS A 125 14.27 -4.70 -5.84
CA CYS A 125 13.68 -5.59 -4.83
C CYS A 125 12.34 -6.23 -5.25
N LEU A 126 12.16 -6.53 -6.54
CA LEU A 126 10.94 -7.16 -7.05
C LEU A 126 10.95 -8.68 -6.79
N SER A 127 9.77 -9.25 -6.57
CA SER A 127 9.60 -10.70 -6.41
C SER A 127 9.75 -11.43 -7.75
N TYR A 128 10.22 -12.68 -7.73
CA TYR A 128 10.45 -13.46 -8.96
C TYR A 128 9.18 -13.66 -9.79
N ASN A 129 8.02 -13.80 -9.14
CA ASN A 129 6.73 -13.87 -9.83
C ASN A 129 6.42 -12.56 -10.58
N LYS A 130 6.69 -11.41 -9.96
CA LYS A 130 6.43 -10.11 -10.59
C LYS A 130 7.35 -9.88 -11.80
N ILE A 131 8.62 -10.27 -11.70
CA ILE A 131 9.58 -10.22 -12.81
C ILE A 131 9.17 -11.17 -13.95
N ALA A 132 8.76 -12.40 -13.60
CA ALA A 132 8.27 -13.39 -14.54
C ALA A 132 7.07 -12.87 -15.35
N ASN A 133 6.13 -12.19 -14.69
CA ASN A 133 4.99 -11.56 -15.35
C ASN A 133 5.39 -10.38 -16.25
N TYR A 134 6.35 -9.54 -15.84
CA TYR A 134 6.81 -8.42 -16.68
C TYR A 134 7.51 -8.88 -17.96
N LEU A 135 8.30 -9.95 -17.86
CA LEU A 135 9.09 -10.46 -18.97
C LEU A 135 8.39 -11.61 -19.72
N CYS A 136 7.17 -11.98 -19.31
CA CYS A 136 6.39 -13.10 -19.86
C CYS A 136 7.18 -14.43 -19.91
N ILE A 137 7.93 -14.73 -18.85
CA ILE A 137 8.72 -15.96 -18.70
C ILE A 137 8.30 -16.71 -17.44
N SER A 138 8.77 -17.94 -17.24
CA SER A 138 8.50 -18.68 -16.00
C SER A 138 9.35 -18.15 -14.84
N SER A 139 8.83 -18.25 -13.61
CA SER A 139 9.58 -17.94 -12.38
C SER A 139 10.86 -18.79 -12.24
N SER A 140 10.84 -20.03 -12.75
CA SER A 140 12.03 -20.88 -12.79
C SER A 140 13.12 -20.34 -13.72
N SER A 141 12.74 -19.78 -14.88
CA SER A 141 13.70 -19.11 -15.77
C SER A 141 14.32 -17.89 -15.08
N VAL A 142 13.52 -17.05 -14.43
CA VAL A 142 14.02 -15.90 -13.63
C VAL A 142 15.04 -16.34 -12.60
N GLN A 143 14.72 -17.38 -11.81
CA GLN A 143 15.63 -17.93 -10.80
C GLN A 143 16.96 -18.38 -11.43
N THR A 144 16.92 -19.17 -12.51
CA THR A 144 18.15 -19.65 -13.16
C THR A 144 19.00 -18.51 -13.73
N MET A 145 18.38 -17.43 -14.22
CA MET A 145 19.09 -16.25 -14.71
C MET A 145 19.79 -15.50 -13.57
N ILE A 146 19.15 -15.37 -12.42
CA ILE A 146 19.73 -14.74 -11.22
C ILE A 146 20.91 -15.58 -10.70
N GLU A 147 20.74 -16.89 -10.55
CA GLU A 147 21.81 -17.79 -10.09
C GLU A 147 23.04 -17.76 -11.02
N ARG A 148 22.82 -17.68 -12.34
CA ARG A 148 23.92 -17.51 -13.31
C ARG A 148 24.59 -16.15 -13.17
N ALA A 149 23.81 -15.07 -13.00
CA ALA A 149 24.33 -13.74 -12.82
C ALA A 149 25.19 -13.64 -11.54
N GLU A 150 24.71 -14.17 -10.42
CA GLU A 150 25.45 -14.20 -9.15
C GLU A 150 26.76 -14.98 -9.28
N LYS A 151 26.77 -16.12 -9.97
CA LYS A 151 28.01 -16.87 -10.26
C LYS A 151 29.01 -16.07 -11.10
N LYS A 152 28.53 -15.36 -12.12
CA LYS A 152 29.37 -14.52 -12.98
C LYS A 152 29.98 -13.35 -12.21
N ILE A 153 29.17 -12.65 -11.41
CA ILE A 153 29.63 -11.54 -10.57
C ILE A 153 30.62 -12.04 -9.52
N ALA A 154 30.34 -13.16 -8.84
CA ALA A 154 31.23 -13.74 -7.85
C ALA A 154 32.60 -14.07 -8.45
N LYS A 155 32.63 -14.66 -9.65
CA LYS A 155 33.88 -14.92 -10.37
C LYS A 155 34.59 -13.61 -10.75
N ARG A 156 33.86 -12.63 -11.30
CA ARG A 156 34.42 -11.34 -11.69
C ARG A 156 35.05 -10.61 -10.50
N ARG A 157 34.47 -10.72 -9.31
CA ARG A 157 35.03 -10.14 -8.09
C ARG A 157 36.44 -10.65 -7.77
N TYR A 158 36.77 -11.91 -8.04
CA TYR A 158 38.12 -12.44 -7.87
C TYR A 158 39.08 -12.04 -9.00
N ASP A 159 38.56 -11.91 -10.22
CA ASP A 159 39.36 -11.55 -11.41
C ASP A 159 39.53 -10.03 -11.58
N SER A 160 38.76 -9.22 -10.85
CA SER A 160 38.74 -7.77 -11.00
C SER A 160 39.95 -7.13 -10.32
N LEU A 161 40.65 -6.28 -11.08
CA LEU A 161 41.82 -5.54 -10.60
C LEU A 161 41.48 -4.62 -9.41
N PHE A 162 40.23 -4.15 -9.31
CA PHE A 162 39.78 -3.29 -8.22
C PHE A 162 39.66 -4.01 -6.87
N CYS A 163 39.54 -5.35 -6.86
CA CYS A 163 39.37 -6.14 -5.64
C CYS A 163 40.64 -6.91 -5.23
N LEU A 164 41.72 -6.83 -6.00
CA LEU A 164 42.99 -7.52 -5.72
C LEU A 164 43.93 -6.73 -4.78
N SER A 165 43.61 -5.48 -4.48
CA SER A 165 44.44 -4.58 -3.66
C SER A 165 43.90 -4.34 -2.25
N SER A 166 43.12 -5.27 -1.69
CA SER A 166 42.56 -5.21 -0.33
C SER A 166 43.15 -6.26 0.59
#